data_AF-A0A1H3ZG80-F1
#
_entry.id   AF-A0A1H3ZG80-F1
#
_cell.length_a   1.000
_cell.length_b   1.000
_cell.length_c   1.000
_cell.angle_alpha   90.00
_cell.angle_beta   90.00
_cell.angle_gamma   90.00
#
_symmetry.space_group_name_H-M   'P 1'
#
loop_
_entity.id
_entity.type
_entity.pdbx_description
1 polymer ?
#
loop_
_entity_poly.entity_id
_entity_poly.type
_entity_poly.pdbx_seq_one_letter_code
_entity_poly.pdbx_strand_id
1 'polypeptide(L)'
;MSVCATLCSSRSGGEGGDIPGASDEARIKQVITLVAVTNMVLAGLPVKMGVVVVVSMALEAWMAFTIARAVGIKVNAVSDIWKYFGLFAGTVVGVASLVDVKGPFTADQLAVHEEKHCVPSSRYSHADYKWNHAWVLEDVMPLLCPVSYRHKSGAVIWVELDDVAREEIALQLGLDTPDNVEGLDLSNNESEGMIMKAKTASKNTNCTDRSTASYQVPMASDGSIFCPVLCARNNQYTVGVKGDEKRFSEYEEALDYLREMQVAKWRRPNQSGNWGIVSAVGWVVSQEDA
;
A
#
# COMPACT_ATOMS: atom_id res chain seq x y z
N MET A 1 61.77 -2.08 18.24
CA MET A 1 61.90 -2.73 16.92
C MET A 1 60.59 -2.46 16.18
N SER A 2 60.48 -1.31 15.54
CA SER A 2 60.87 -1.03 14.15
C SER A 2 59.95 -1.69 13.13
N VAL A 3 59.27 -0.80 12.41
CA VAL A 3 58.35 -0.94 11.29
C VAL A 3 58.98 -1.72 10.13
N CYS A 4 58.17 -2.48 9.37
CA CYS A 4 58.44 -2.64 7.94
C CYS A 4 57.13 -2.80 7.16
N ALA A 5 56.81 -1.75 6.40
CA ALA A 5 55.84 -1.74 5.34
C ALA A 5 56.40 -2.48 4.13
N THR A 6 55.56 -3.17 3.37
CA THR A 6 55.85 -3.50 1.97
C THR A 6 54.67 -3.07 1.13
N LEU A 7 54.79 -1.85 0.60
CA LEU A 7 54.10 -1.41 -0.60
C LEU A 7 54.48 -2.37 -1.73
N CYS A 8 53.48 -2.98 -2.37
CA CYS A 8 53.63 -3.45 -3.74
C CYS A 8 52.66 -2.65 -4.61
N SER A 9 53.18 -1.56 -5.17
CA SER A 9 52.55 -0.83 -6.26
C SER A 9 52.79 -1.65 -7.52
N SER A 10 51.73 -2.21 -8.10
CA SER A 10 51.73 -2.67 -9.49
C SER A 10 50.73 -1.84 -10.26
N ARG A 11 51.27 -0.80 -10.90
CA ARG A 11 50.63 0.04 -11.89
C ARG A 11 50.51 -0.78 -13.18
N SER A 12 49.37 -1.41 -13.41
CA SER A 12 48.95 -1.80 -14.76
C SER A 12 47.99 -0.74 -15.29
N GLY A 13 48.50 0.11 -16.18
CA GLY A 13 47.64 0.93 -17.02
C GLY A 13 46.78 0.01 -17.86
N GLY A 14 45.47 0.11 -17.68
CA GLY A 14 44.47 -0.39 -18.60
C GLY A 14 43.53 0.77 -18.87
N GLU A 15 43.59 1.32 -20.07
CA GLU A 15 42.53 2.15 -20.65
C GLU A 15 41.24 1.31 -20.63
N GLY A 16 40.40 1.52 -19.62
CA GLY A 16 39.05 0.98 -19.55
C GLY A 16 38.10 2.15 -19.71
N GLY A 17 37.47 2.26 -20.87
CA GLY A 17 36.33 3.16 -21.04
C GLY A 17 35.29 2.86 -19.96
N ASP A 18 34.89 3.89 -19.22
CA ASP A 18 33.90 3.81 -18.16
C ASP A 18 32.59 3.25 -18.72
N ILE A 19 32.33 1.96 -18.48
CA ILE A 19 30.99 1.40 -18.63
C ILE A 19 30.16 2.01 -17.48
N PRO A 20 29.08 2.77 -17.75
CA PRO A 20 28.36 3.58 -16.75
C PRO A 20 27.55 2.78 -15.71
N GLY A 21 28.04 1.61 -15.29
CA GLY A 21 27.46 0.78 -14.23
C GLY A 21 28.49 -0.07 -13.45
N ALA A 22 29.75 -0.16 -13.89
CA ALA A 22 30.76 -0.98 -13.21
C ALA A 22 31.17 -0.41 -11.83
N SER A 23 31.20 0.91 -11.71
CA SER A 23 31.47 1.60 -10.44
C SER A 23 30.33 1.43 -9.42
N ASP A 24 29.09 1.35 -9.89
CA ASP A 24 27.92 1.17 -9.04
C ASP A 24 27.79 -0.27 -8.55
N GLU A 25 28.09 -1.27 -9.38
CA GLU A 25 28.11 -2.68 -8.96
C GLU A 25 29.16 -2.92 -7.86
N ALA A 26 30.35 -2.36 -8.01
CA ALA A 26 31.41 -2.44 -7.00
C ALA A 26 30.97 -1.77 -5.68
N ARG A 27 30.33 -0.60 -5.77
CA ARG A 27 29.81 0.14 -4.61
C ARG A 27 28.68 -0.61 -3.90
N ILE A 28 27.76 -1.25 -4.64
CA ILE A 28 26.69 -2.08 -4.08
C ILE A 28 27.28 -3.25 -3.29
N LYS A 29 28.22 -4.00 -3.89
CA LYS A 29 28.86 -5.15 -3.22
C LYS A 29 29.62 -4.74 -1.97
N GLN A 30 30.29 -3.59 -2.01
CA GLN A 30 30.98 -3.02 -0.85
C GLN A 30 30.00 -2.69 0.28
N VAL A 31 28.86 -2.05 -0.03
CA VAL A 31 27.84 -1.70 0.96
C VAL A 31 27.22 -2.95 1.59
N ILE A 32 26.90 -3.97 0.78
CA ILE A 32 26.36 -5.25 1.29
C ILE A 32 27.35 -5.91 2.24
N THR A 33 28.61 -5.97 1.84
CA THR A 33 29.67 -6.59 2.66
C THR A 33 29.88 -5.81 3.95
N LEU A 34 29.85 -4.47 3.89
CA LEU A 34 30.00 -3.62 5.06
C LEU A 34 28.87 -3.82 6.06
N VAL A 35 27.61 -3.85 5.62
CA VAL A 35 26.47 -4.07 6.52
C VAL A 35 26.51 -5.48 7.11
N ALA A 36 26.83 -6.50 6.30
CA ALA A 36 26.96 -7.88 6.78
C ALA A 36 28.06 -8.01 7.85
N VAL A 37 29.25 -7.45 7.62
CA VAL A 37 30.37 -7.49 8.58
C VAL A 37 30.02 -6.67 9.83
N THR A 38 29.35 -5.52 9.68
CA THR A 38 28.95 -4.68 10.82
C THR A 38 27.91 -5.41 11.68
N ASN A 39 26.89 -6.02 11.09
CA ASN A 39 25.91 -6.82 11.80
C ASN A 39 26.55 -8.05 12.48
N MET A 40 27.52 -8.69 11.84
CA MET A 40 28.32 -9.79 12.43
C MET A 40 29.11 -9.32 13.66
N VAL A 41 29.75 -8.16 13.60
CA VAL A 41 30.49 -7.57 14.74
C VAL A 41 29.53 -7.17 15.85
N LEU A 42 28.42 -6.50 15.52
CA LEU A 42 27.42 -6.07 16.48
C LEU A 42 26.79 -7.25 17.24
N ALA A 43 26.60 -8.40 16.57
CA ALA A 43 26.12 -9.63 17.20
C ALA A 43 27.13 -10.24 18.20
N GLY A 44 28.42 -9.97 18.04
CA GLY A 44 29.49 -10.46 18.92
C GLY A 44 29.80 -9.55 20.11
N LEU A 45 29.23 -8.34 20.17
CA LEU A 45 29.51 -7.37 21.23
C LEU A 45 28.49 -7.49 22.38
N PRO A 46 28.92 -7.32 23.65
CA PRO A 46 28.04 -7.35 24.81
C PRO A 46 27.29 -6.01 24.93
N VAL A 47 26.38 -5.74 23.99
CA VAL A 47 25.54 -4.54 23.98
C VAL A 47 24.12 -4.91 24.43
N LYS A 48 23.35 -3.94 24.94
CA LYS A 48 21.93 -4.16 25.27
C LYS A 48 21.21 -4.65 24.01
N MET A 49 20.55 -5.81 24.09
CA MET A 49 19.88 -6.50 22.96
C MET A 49 19.02 -5.56 22.10
N GLY A 50 18.29 -4.61 22.69
CA GLY A 50 17.45 -3.67 21.94
C GLY A 50 18.21 -2.64 21.09
N VAL A 51 19.43 -2.24 21.49
CA VAL A 51 20.23 -1.26 20.74
C VAL A 51 20.79 -1.88 19.46
N VAL A 52 21.23 -3.14 19.53
CA VAL A 52 21.77 -3.88 18.38
C VAL A 52 20.71 -4.04 17.29
N VAL A 53 19.47 -4.37 17.68
CA VAL A 53 18.36 -4.53 16.75
C VAL A 53 18.05 -3.23 16.02
N VAL A 54 17.98 -2.10 16.72
CA VAL A 54 17.69 -0.79 16.10
C VAL A 54 18.80 -0.38 15.12
N VAL A 55 20.06 -0.57 15.50
CA VAL A 55 21.21 -0.25 14.63
C VAL A 55 21.24 -1.15 13.40
N SER A 56 20.99 -2.45 13.57
CA SER A 56 20.94 -3.41 12.47
C SER A 56 19.81 -3.07 11.49
N MET A 57 18.60 -2.78 11.99
CA MET A 57 17.47 -2.35 11.16
C MET A 57 17.77 -1.06 10.38
N ALA A 58 18.48 -0.10 10.99
CA ALA A 58 18.88 1.14 10.32
C ALA A 58 19.92 0.88 9.20
N LEU A 59 20.86 -0.04 9.41
CA LEU A 59 21.85 -0.42 8.40
C LEU A 59 21.22 -1.13 7.20
N GLU A 60 20.24 -2.01 7.44
CA GLU A 60 19.46 -2.66 6.37
C GLU A 60 18.68 -1.63 5.55
N ALA A 61 18.02 -0.67 6.20
CA ALA A 61 17.30 0.41 5.52
C ALA A 61 18.24 1.31 4.69
N TRP A 62 19.43 1.60 5.21
CA TRP A 62 20.45 2.39 4.51
C TRP A 62 21.04 1.63 3.30
N MET A 63 21.31 0.33 3.44
CA MET A 63 21.76 -0.51 2.33
C MET A 63 20.70 -0.57 1.22
N ALA A 64 19.44 -0.81 1.57
CA ALA A 64 18.33 -0.83 0.61
C ALA A 64 18.20 0.51 -0.15
N PHE A 65 18.31 1.64 0.56
CA PHE A 65 18.33 2.97 -0.07
C PHE A 65 19.49 3.12 -1.08
N THR A 66 20.67 2.66 -0.69
CA THR A 66 21.89 2.81 -1.48
C THR A 66 21.85 2.00 -2.77
N ILE A 67 21.25 0.81 -2.71
CA ILE A 67 20.97 -0.05 -3.86
C ILE A 67 19.89 0.57 -4.75
N ALA A 68 18.78 1.06 -4.17
CA ALA A 68 17.69 1.66 -4.93
C ALA A 68 18.18 2.86 -5.78
N ARG A 69 19.05 3.72 -5.22
CA ARG A 69 19.66 4.83 -5.98
C ARG A 69 20.59 4.35 -7.09
N ALA A 70 21.34 3.27 -6.86
CA ALA A 70 22.27 2.71 -7.84
C ALA A 70 21.54 2.06 -9.03
N VAL A 71 20.37 1.47 -8.79
CA VAL A 71 19.54 0.81 -9.82
C VAL A 71 18.63 1.81 -10.56
N GLY A 72 18.68 3.10 -10.20
CA GLY A 72 17.90 4.15 -10.87
C GLY A 72 16.44 4.25 -10.42
N ILE A 73 16.08 3.62 -9.30
CA ILE A 73 14.77 3.79 -8.68
C ILE A 73 14.75 5.16 -8.00
N LYS A 74 13.82 6.04 -8.42
CA LYS A 74 13.66 7.40 -7.87
C LYS A 74 13.10 7.36 -6.45
N VAL A 75 13.95 7.02 -5.48
CA VAL A 75 13.64 7.07 -4.04
C VAL A 75 14.19 8.39 -3.51
N ASN A 76 13.32 9.39 -3.36
CA ASN A 76 13.73 10.75 -2.99
C ASN A 76 13.90 10.90 -1.47
N ALA A 77 13.22 10.06 -0.68
CA ALA A 77 13.32 10.04 0.78
C ALA A 77 13.38 8.61 1.34
N VAL A 78 14.02 8.43 2.50
CA VAL A 78 14.05 7.14 3.22
C VAL A 78 12.62 6.68 3.57
N SER A 79 11.67 7.60 3.74
CA SER A 79 10.24 7.33 3.92
C SER A 79 9.59 6.61 2.72
N ASP A 80 10.09 6.80 1.50
CA ASP A 80 9.56 6.12 0.32
C ASP A 80 9.89 4.63 0.32
N ILE A 81 10.97 4.22 1.01
CA ILE A 81 11.33 2.81 1.22
C ILE A 81 10.27 2.10 2.07
N TRP A 82 9.65 2.82 3.01
CA TRP A 82 8.60 2.27 3.88
C TRP A 82 7.34 1.91 3.10
N LYS A 83 7.08 2.56 1.95
CA LYS A 83 6.00 2.19 1.03
C LYS A 83 6.23 0.79 0.43
N TYR A 84 7.48 0.46 0.12
CA TYR A 84 7.86 -0.88 -0.36
C TYR A 84 7.94 -1.90 0.77
N PHE A 85 8.24 -1.48 2.01
CA PHE A 85 8.09 -2.33 3.20
C PHE A 85 6.63 -2.61 3.57
N GLY A 86 5.66 -1.82 3.06
CA GLY A 86 4.23 -2.10 3.21
C GLY A 86 3.82 -3.49 2.73
N LEU A 87 4.55 -4.04 1.75
CA LEU A 87 4.38 -5.42 1.27
C LEU A 87 4.73 -6.47 2.35
N PHE A 88 5.61 -6.12 3.30
CA PHE A 88 5.96 -6.93 4.46
C PHE A 88 5.15 -6.57 5.72
N ALA A 89 4.33 -5.51 5.68
CA ALA A 89 3.68 -4.94 6.86
C ALA A 89 2.22 -5.37 7.05
N GLY A 90 1.72 -6.34 6.27
CA GLY A 90 0.34 -6.81 6.41
C GLY A 90 -0.66 -5.73 6.01
N THR A 91 -0.69 -5.36 4.72
CA THR A 91 -1.65 -4.38 4.20
C THR A 91 -2.27 -4.88 2.91
N VAL A 92 -3.58 -4.72 2.78
CA VAL A 92 -4.39 -5.02 1.59
C VAL A 92 -4.59 -3.74 0.79
N VAL A 93 -4.32 -3.78 -0.51
CA VAL A 93 -4.42 -2.60 -1.41
C VAL A 93 -5.48 -2.77 -2.49
N GLY A 94 -6.04 -3.96 -2.61
CA GLY A 94 -7.02 -4.31 -3.63
C GLY A 94 -7.60 -5.69 -3.34
N VAL A 95 -8.75 -5.96 -3.94
CA VAL A 95 -9.44 -7.25 -3.88
C VAL A 95 -9.68 -7.75 -5.30
N ALA A 96 -9.83 -9.07 -5.43
CA ALA A 96 -10.23 -9.71 -6.67
C ALA A 96 -10.96 -11.01 -6.35
N SER A 97 -11.91 -11.37 -7.21
CA SER A 97 -12.63 -12.64 -7.15
C SER A 97 -11.82 -13.73 -7.85
N LEU A 98 -11.48 -14.80 -7.15
CA LEU A 98 -10.89 -16.00 -7.76
C LEU A 98 -12.01 -16.86 -8.36
N VAL A 99 -12.15 -16.86 -9.69
CA VAL A 99 -13.29 -17.49 -10.37
C VAL A 99 -12.97 -18.85 -10.99
N ASP A 100 -11.70 -19.11 -11.33
CA ASP A 100 -11.29 -20.36 -11.97
C ASP A 100 -9.80 -20.64 -11.74
N VAL A 101 -9.39 -21.89 -11.96
CA VAL A 101 -7.99 -22.33 -11.98
C VAL A 101 -7.76 -23.16 -13.24
N LYS A 102 -6.95 -22.63 -14.16
CA LYS A 102 -6.64 -23.27 -15.45
C LYS A 102 -5.24 -23.86 -15.46
N GLY A 103 -5.04 -24.91 -16.23
CA GLY A 103 -3.74 -25.56 -16.44
C GLY A 103 -3.78 -27.07 -16.23
N PRO A 104 -2.62 -27.73 -16.19
CA PRO A 104 -1.27 -27.16 -16.35
C PRO A 104 -1.00 -26.67 -17.79
N PHE A 105 -0.33 -25.53 -17.91
CA PHE A 105 0.11 -24.96 -19.19
C PHE A 105 1.56 -25.36 -19.54
N THR A 106 1.86 -25.46 -20.83
CA THR A 106 3.25 -25.56 -21.31
C THR A 106 3.90 -24.17 -21.38
N ALA A 107 5.23 -24.11 -21.50
CA ALA A 107 5.96 -22.84 -21.65
C ALA A 107 5.47 -22.03 -22.87
N ASP A 108 5.16 -22.70 -23.99
CA ASP A 108 4.63 -22.05 -25.18
C ASP A 108 3.23 -21.45 -24.93
N GLN A 109 2.37 -22.15 -24.18
CA GLN A 109 1.05 -21.66 -23.82
C GLN A 109 1.09 -20.49 -22.84
N LEU A 110 2.06 -20.48 -21.92
CA LEU A 110 2.31 -19.32 -21.04
C LEU A 110 2.81 -18.12 -21.85
N ALA A 111 3.72 -18.33 -22.80
CA ALA A 111 4.24 -17.24 -23.64
C ALA A 111 3.14 -16.52 -24.44
N VAL A 112 2.13 -17.26 -24.92
CA VAL A 112 0.97 -16.68 -25.62
C VAL A 112 0.13 -15.77 -24.71
N HIS A 113 0.17 -15.97 -23.39
CA HIS A 113 -0.63 -15.22 -22.42
C HIS A 113 0.22 -14.33 -21.49
N GLU A 114 1.43 -13.96 -21.92
CA GLU A 114 2.34 -13.09 -21.16
C GLU A 114 1.68 -11.76 -20.77
N GLU A 115 0.80 -11.22 -21.62
CA GLU A 115 0.00 -10.02 -21.36
C GLU A 115 -0.94 -10.12 -20.14
N LYS A 116 -1.36 -11.34 -19.76
CA LYS A 116 -2.34 -11.55 -18.68
C LYS A 116 -1.68 -11.74 -17.33
N HIS A 117 -0.61 -12.53 -17.29
CA HIS A 117 0.09 -12.81 -16.04
C HIS A 117 1.31 -11.91 -15.82
N CYS A 118 1.74 -11.16 -16.83
CA CYS A 118 2.86 -10.21 -16.77
C CYS A 118 4.15 -10.84 -16.23
N VAL A 119 4.40 -12.11 -16.54
CA VAL A 119 5.62 -12.84 -16.15
C VAL A 119 6.45 -13.03 -17.42
N PRO A 120 7.68 -12.51 -17.49
CA PRO A 120 8.49 -12.65 -18.69
C PRO A 120 8.92 -14.12 -18.87
N SER A 121 9.01 -14.54 -20.13
CA SER A 121 9.43 -15.89 -20.53
C SER A 121 10.67 -16.41 -19.78
N SER A 122 11.66 -15.54 -19.53
CA SER A 122 12.89 -15.87 -18.79
C SER A 122 12.66 -16.48 -17.39
N ARG A 123 11.50 -16.26 -16.77
CA ARG A 123 11.17 -16.78 -15.43
C ARG A 123 10.65 -18.23 -15.45
N TYR A 124 10.11 -18.69 -16.57
CA TYR A 124 9.49 -20.02 -16.68
C TYR A 124 10.06 -20.89 -17.82
N SER A 125 11.05 -20.40 -18.57
CA SER A 125 11.74 -21.20 -19.61
C SER A 125 12.61 -22.34 -19.06
N HIS A 126 12.80 -22.46 -17.74
CA HIS A 126 13.60 -23.52 -17.14
C HIS A 126 12.80 -24.83 -17.00
N ALA A 127 13.46 -25.97 -17.22
CA ALA A 127 12.83 -27.29 -17.22
C ALA A 127 12.14 -27.67 -15.89
N ASP A 128 12.57 -27.07 -14.77
CA ASP A 128 12.06 -27.37 -13.43
C ASP A 128 10.95 -26.42 -12.96
N TYR A 129 10.36 -25.61 -13.87
CA TYR A 129 9.34 -24.64 -13.51
C TYR A 129 8.01 -25.32 -13.12
N LYS A 130 7.53 -25.02 -11.91
CA LYS A 130 6.40 -25.75 -11.28
C LYS A 130 5.08 -24.98 -11.27
N TRP A 131 5.11 -23.67 -11.53
CA TRP A 131 3.94 -22.80 -11.42
C TRP A 131 3.22 -22.66 -12.77
N ASN A 132 2.68 -23.77 -13.26
CA ASN A 132 2.03 -23.87 -14.57
C ASN A 132 0.49 -23.86 -14.49
N HIS A 133 -0.08 -23.58 -13.33
CA HIS A 133 -1.51 -23.34 -13.17
C HIS A 133 -1.75 -21.84 -13.03
N ALA A 134 -2.76 -21.32 -13.73
CA ALA A 134 -3.14 -19.92 -13.70
C ALA A 134 -4.44 -19.76 -12.91
N TRP A 135 -4.41 -18.94 -11.88
CA TRP A 135 -5.60 -18.45 -11.20
C TRP A 135 -6.24 -17.36 -12.05
N VAL A 136 -7.52 -17.53 -12.37
CA VAL A 136 -8.30 -16.56 -13.12
C VAL A 136 -8.98 -15.64 -12.12
N LEU A 137 -8.64 -14.36 -12.21
CA LEU A 137 -9.15 -13.30 -11.34
C LEU A 137 -10.14 -12.45 -12.13
N GLU A 138 -11.27 -12.12 -11.51
CA GLU A 138 -12.28 -11.17 -12.00
C GLU A 138 -12.55 -10.11 -10.92
N ASP A 139 -13.29 -9.06 -11.28
CA ASP A 139 -13.69 -7.97 -10.38
C ASP A 139 -12.51 -7.38 -9.58
N VAL A 140 -11.38 -7.16 -10.28
CA VAL A 140 -10.17 -6.61 -9.67
C VAL A 140 -10.42 -5.16 -9.31
N MET A 141 -10.60 -4.88 -8.02
CA MET A 141 -10.92 -3.56 -7.51
C MET A 141 -9.80 -3.05 -6.60
N PRO A 142 -9.15 -1.92 -6.93
CA PRO A 142 -8.26 -1.26 -5.99
C PRO A 142 -9.07 -0.69 -4.82
N LEU A 143 -8.53 -0.79 -3.61
CA LEU A 143 -9.12 -0.17 -2.44
C LEU A 143 -8.81 1.33 -2.46
N LEU A 144 -9.78 2.17 -2.09
CA LEU A 144 -9.59 3.62 -1.96
C LEU A 144 -8.46 3.95 -0.97
N CYS A 145 -8.32 3.15 0.08
CA CYS A 145 -7.26 3.27 1.07
C CYS A 145 -6.66 1.89 1.37
N PRO A 146 -5.32 1.78 1.47
CA PRO A 146 -4.68 0.57 1.96
C PRO A 146 -5.21 0.19 3.35
N VAL A 147 -5.64 -1.06 3.52
CA VAL A 147 -6.21 -1.59 4.76
C VAL A 147 -5.17 -2.45 5.46
N SER A 148 -4.71 -2.02 6.63
CA SER A 148 -3.80 -2.83 7.45
C SER A 148 -4.54 -4.02 8.08
N TYR A 149 -3.93 -5.20 8.05
CA TYR A 149 -4.42 -6.41 8.72
C TYR A 149 -3.39 -6.96 9.69
N ARG A 150 -3.86 -7.70 10.70
CA ARG A 150 -3.00 -8.35 11.68
C ARG A 150 -2.47 -9.68 11.13
N HIS A 151 -1.20 -9.68 10.74
CA HIS A 151 -0.53 -10.91 10.35
C HIS A 151 -0.19 -11.78 11.57
N LYS A 152 -0.73 -13.01 11.64
CA LYS A 152 -0.38 -13.98 12.70
C LYS A 152 1.07 -14.48 12.50
N SER A 153 1.82 -14.63 13.59
CA SER A 153 3.19 -15.17 13.53
C SER A 153 3.17 -16.62 13.02
N GLY A 154 3.98 -16.93 12.00
CA GLY A 154 4.09 -18.27 11.42
C GLY A 154 3.19 -18.58 10.22
N ALA A 155 2.29 -17.67 9.82
CA ALA A 155 1.59 -17.79 8.54
C ALA A 155 2.54 -17.40 7.39
N VAL A 156 2.56 -18.16 6.27
CA VAL A 156 3.51 -17.91 5.16
C VAL A 156 2.81 -17.70 3.82
N ILE A 157 1.61 -18.27 3.62
CA ILE A 157 0.96 -18.29 2.30
C ILE A 157 -0.51 -17.84 2.39
N TRP A 158 -1.26 -18.36 3.35
CA TRP A 158 -2.65 -17.99 3.57
C TRP A 158 -2.81 -17.33 4.92
N VAL A 159 -3.41 -16.14 4.92
CA VAL A 159 -3.68 -15.37 6.13
C VAL A 159 -5.16 -15.04 6.15
N GLU A 160 -5.83 -15.47 7.22
CA GLU A 160 -7.19 -15.03 7.53
C GLU A 160 -7.12 -13.58 8.04
N LEU A 161 -7.84 -12.68 7.36
CA LEU A 161 -7.92 -11.28 7.74
C LEU A 161 -8.74 -11.14 9.03
N ASP A 162 -8.32 -10.25 9.93
CA ASP A 162 -9.08 -9.92 11.12
C ASP A 162 -10.35 -9.13 10.79
N ASP A 163 -11.32 -9.14 11.71
CA ASP A 163 -12.64 -8.56 11.48
C ASP A 163 -12.58 -7.05 11.19
N VAL A 164 -11.63 -6.32 11.81
CA VAL A 164 -11.43 -4.88 11.55
C VAL A 164 -11.01 -4.65 10.10
N ALA A 165 -10.06 -5.45 9.59
CA ALA A 165 -9.64 -5.35 8.19
C ALA A 165 -10.78 -5.74 7.22
N ARG A 166 -11.59 -6.75 7.57
CA ARG A 166 -12.73 -7.20 6.75
C ARG A 166 -13.84 -6.15 6.67
N GLU A 167 -14.19 -5.55 7.80
CA GLU A 167 -15.18 -4.47 7.88
C GLU A 167 -14.72 -3.27 7.05
N GLU A 168 -13.45 -2.86 7.17
CA GLU A 168 -12.91 -1.74 6.41
C GLU A 168 -12.90 -2.00 4.89
N ILE A 169 -12.53 -3.22 4.47
CA ILE A 169 -12.61 -3.62 3.08
C ILE A 169 -14.07 -3.59 2.60
N ALA A 170 -15.01 -4.13 3.38
CA ALA A 170 -16.43 -4.13 3.02
C ALA A 170 -17.00 -2.70 2.87
N LEU A 171 -16.64 -1.79 3.77
CA LEU A 171 -17.03 -0.38 3.70
C LEU A 171 -16.52 0.30 2.43
N GLN A 172 -15.27 0.02 2.03
CA GLN A 172 -14.70 0.59 0.80
C GLN A 172 -15.33 0.01 -0.46
N LEU A 173 -15.82 -1.23 -0.41
CA LEU A 173 -16.52 -1.88 -1.52
C LEU A 173 -18.03 -1.55 -1.57
N GLY A 174 -18.54 -0.78 -0.59
CA GLY A 174 -19.97 -0.47 -0.51
C GLY A 174 -20.85 -1.72 -0.27
N LEU A 175 -20.28 -2.77 0.32
CA LEU A 175 -21.00 -3.99 0.66
C LEU A 175 -21.59 -3.83 2.07
N ASP A 176 -22.91 -3.96 2.20
CA ASP A 176 -23.58 -4.00 3.50
C ASP A 176 -23.00 -5.16 4.33
N THR A 177 -22.53 -4.87 5.54
CA THR A 177 -21.92 -5.88 6.41
C THR A 177 -22.94 -6.97 6.78
N PRO A 178 -22.55 -8.27 6.84
CA PRO A 178 -23.51 -9.35 7.11
C PRO A 178 -24.13 -9.38 8.51
N ASP A 179 -23.75 -8.50 9.43
CA ASP A 179 -24.18 -8.57 10.85
C ASP A 179 -25.31 -7.60 11.17
N ASN A 180 -26.45 -7.73 10.47
CA ASN A 180 -27.72 -7.18 10.94
C ASN A 180 -28.96 -7.97 10.50
N VAL A 181 -28.85 -9.30 10.46
CA VAL A 181 -30.01 -10.18 10.26
C VAL A 181 -30.13 -11.19 11.39
N GLU A 182 -30.41 -10.72 12.61
CA GLU A 182 -31.25 -11.47 13.54
C GLU A 182 -32.00 -10.50 14.45
N GLY A 183 -33.32 -10.41 14.28
CA GLY A 183 -34.17 -9.73 15.26
C GLY A 183 -35.47 -9.10 14.78
N LEU A 184 -36.15 -9.58 13.74
CA LEU A 184 -37.58 -9.28 13.57
C LEU A 184 -38.38 -10.54 13.22
N ASP A 185 -39.12 -10.94 14.25
CA ASP A 185 -40.11 -11.99 14.39
C ASP A 185 -41.16 -12.00 13.27
N LEU A 186 -41.33 -13.17 12.64
CA LEU A 186 -42.47 -13.47 11.77
C LEU A 186 -43.59 -14.07 12.62
N SER A 187 -44.52 -13.23 13.04
CA SER A 187 -45.90 -13.67 13.28
C SER A 187 -46.93 -12.61 12.84
N ASN A 188 -47.51 -12.88 11.67
CA ASN A 188 -48.94 -12.74 11.34
C ASN A 188 -49.70 -11.50 11.85
N ASN A 189 -50.16 -10.63 10.94
CA ASN A 189 -51.54 -10.70 10.42
C ASN A 189 -51.88 -9.49 9.56
N GLU A 190 -52.79 -9.75 8.63
CA GLU A 190 -53.31 -8.91 7.56
C GLU A 190 -54.05 -7.65 8.04
N SER A 191 -54.21 -6.73 7.08
CA SER A 191 -55.43 -5.97 6.76
C SER A 191 -55.35 -4.43 6.89
N GLU A 192 -55.59 -3.82 5.73
CA GLU A 192 -56.32 -2.58 5.46
C GLU A 192 -55.68 -1.21 5.76
N GLY A 193 -55.66 -0.38 4.71
CA GLY A 193 -56.17 0.98 4.85
C GLY A 193 -55.30 2.12 4.32
N MET A 194 -55.61 2.54 3.08
CA MET A 194 -55.97 3.94 2.77
C MET A 194 -54.83 5.00 2.66
N ILE A 195 -54.48 5.46 1.44
CA ILE A 195 -54.87 6.77 0.81
C ILE A 195 -54.23 7.97 1.54
N MET A 196 -53.53 8.95 0.97
CA MET A 196 -53.28 9.53 -0.37
C MET A 196 -52.21 10.64 -0.12
N LYS A 197 -51.51 11.33 -1.04
CA LYS A 197 -51.41 11.51 -2.50
C LYS A 197 -50.10 12.31 -2.65
N ALA A 198 -49.13 11.88 -3.46
CA ALA A 198 -48.97 12.25 -4.87
C ALA A 198 -49.13 13.75 -5.17
N LYS A 199 -48.04 14.37 -5.63
CA LYS A 199 -47.93 15.44 -6.63
C LYS A 199 -46.43 15.77 -6.75
N THR A 200 -45.74 15.80 -7.90
CA THR A 200 -46.14 15.77 -9.31
C THR A 200 -44.86 15.55 -10.14
N ALA A 201 -44.95 14.66 -11.15
CA ALA A 201 -44.41 14.70 -12.53
C ALA A 201 -43.06 15.39 -12.83
N SER A 202 -42.27 15.03 -13.84
CA SER A 202 -42.18 13.91 -14.79
C SER A 202 -41.13 14.35 -15.84
N LYS A 203 -40.14 13.49 -16.10
CA LYS A 203 -39.41 13.28 -17.37
C LYS A 203 -38.53 14.40 -17.95
N ASN A 204 -37.25 14.05 -18.14
CA ASN A 204 -36.60 13.91 -19.47
C ASN A 204 -35.19 13.32 -19.26
N THR A 205 -34.83 12.14 -19.81
CA THR A 205 -34.02 11.97 -21.05
C THR A 205 -33.21 13.22 -21.39
N ASN A 206 -31.89 13.27 -21.27
CA ASN A 206 -30.92 12.40 -21.92
C ASN A 206 -29.54 12.57 -21.25
N CYS A 207 -28.67 11.57 -21.45
CA CYS A 207 -27.26 11.56 -21.09
C CYS A 207 -26.50 12.74 -21.70
N THR A 208 -25.69 13.43 -20.90
CA THR A 208 -24.35 13.89 -21.28
C THR A 208 -23.55 14.18 -20.02
N ASP A 209 -22.38 13.56 -19.95
CA ASP A 209 -21.23 14.01 -19.16
C ASP A 209 -21.32 13.80 -17.64
N ARG A 210 -21.21 12.53 -17.21
CA ARG A 210 -20.66 12.24 -15.89
C ARG A 210 -19.18 12.55 -15.98
N SER A 211 -18.84 13.83 -15.83
CA SER A 211 -17.49 14.32 -15.64
C SER A 211 -16.84 13.49 -14.55
N THR A 212 -15.96 12.57 -14.95
CA THR A 212 -14.96 11.92 -14.11
C THR A 212 -14.04 13.01 -13.60
N ALA A 213 -14.49 13.73 -12.56
CA ALA A 213 -13.69 14.74 -11.91
C ALA A 213 -12.64 14.00 -11.09
N SER A 214 -11.44 13.88 -11.63
CA SER A 214 -10.26 13.46 -10.89
C SER A 214 -10.04 14.45 -9.73
N TYR A 215 -10.56 14.14 -8.55
CA TYR A 215 -10.43 15.02 -7.40
C TYR A 215 -9.13 14.70 -6.65
N GLN A 216 -8.39 15.77 -6.34
CA GLN A 216 -7.18 15.67 -5.53
C GLN A 216 -7.56 15.57 -4.06
N VAL A 217 -6.98 14.58 -3.38
CA VAL A 217 -7.13 14.35 -1.94
C VAL A 217 -5.78 14.49 -1.24
N PRO A 218 -5.75 15.07 -0.02
CA PRO A 218 -4.50 15.24 0.72
C PRO A 218 -4.01 13.89 1.27
N MET A 219 -2.69 13.69 1.21
CA MET A 219 -1.98 12.51 1.70
C MET A 219 -0.99 12.92 2.79
N ALA A 220 -0.98 12.20 3.92
CA ALA A 220 -0.06 12.41 5.02
C ALA A 220 1.26 11.65 4.85
N SER A 221 2.25 11.94 5.69
CA SER A 221 3.60 11.32 5.65
C SER A 221 3.59 9.81 5.82
N ASP A 222 2.57 9.27 6.47
CA ASP A 222 2.42 7.85 6.74
C ASP A 222 1.62 7.10 5.65
N GLY A 223 1.29 7.79 4.56
CA GLY A 223 0.55 7.22 3.42
C GLY A 223 -0.97 7.24 3.57
N SER A 224 -1.50 7.64 4.72
CA SER A 224 -2.95 7.82 4.87
C SER A 224 -3.44 8.99 4.02
N ILE A 225 -4.60 8.82 3.39
CA ILE A 225 -5.28 9.86 2.63
C ILE A 225 -6.52 10.33 3.40
N PHE A 226 -6.94 11.56 3.16
CA PHE A 226 -8.27 11.98 3.59
C PHE A 226 -9.30 11.33 2.68
N CYS A 227 -10.07 10.38 3.21
CA CYS A 227 -11.10 9.65 2.46
C CYS A 227 -12.44 9.66 3.20
N PRO A 228 -13.56 9.45 2.49
CA PRO A 228 -14.91 9.53 3.07
C PRO A 228 -15.13 8.51 4.21
N VAL A 229 -14.59 7.30 4.06
CA VAL A 229 -14.87 6.18 4.96
C VAL A 229 -14.07 6.28 6.26
N LEU A 230 -12.74 6.31 6.18
CA LEU A 230 -11.88 6.26 7.38
C LEU A 230 -11.81 7.58 8.15
N CYS A 231 -12.04 8.72 7.49
CA CYS A 231 -11.93 10.03 8.14
C CYS A 231 -13.24 10.53 8.73
N ALA A 232 -14.33 9.78 8.55
CA ALA A 232 -15.62 10.06 9.17
C ALA A 232 -15.69 9.47 10.58
N ARG A 233 -15.88 10.33 11.58
CA ARG A 233 -16.21 9.91 12.95
C ARG A 233 -17.66 10.26 13.22
N ASN A 234 -18.51 9.26 13.46
CA ASN A 234 -19.95 9.46 13.65
C ASN A 234 -20.58 10.28 12.49
N ASN A 235 -20.21 9.95 11.25
CA ASN A 235 -20.61 10.69 10.03
C ASN A 235 -20.22 12.18 10.04
N GLN A 236 -19.11 12.54 10.71
CA GLN A 236 -18.56 13.88 10.70
C GLN A 236 -17.05 13.86 10.43
N TYR A 237 -16.61 14.75 9.56
CA TYR A 237 -15.21 15.00 9.22
C TYR A 237 -14.66 16.11 10.10
N THR A 238 -13.64 15.80 10.91
CA THR A 238 -12.96 16.81 11.73
C THR A 238 -11.65 17.23 11.06
N VAL A 239 -11.60 18.48 10.63
CA VAL A 239 -10.49 19.06 9.85
C VAL A 239 -10.04 20.39 10.46
N GLY A 240 -8.77 20.73 10.36
CA GLY A 240 -8.21 21.94 10.93
C GLY A 240 -7.01 21.71 11.84
N VAL A 241 -6.48 22.81 12.37
CA VAL A 241 -5.33 22.80 13.27
C VAL A 241 -5.80 22.44 14.69
N LYS A 242 -4.91 21.85 15.50
CA LYS A 242 -5.25 21.52 16.90
C LYS A 242 -5.73 22.78 17.65
N GLY A 243 -6.98 22.78 18.06
CA GLY A 243 -7.62 23.92 18.77
C GLY A 243 -8.48 24.83 17.89
N ASP A 244 -8.40 24.69 16.56
CA ASP A 244 -9.24 25.39 15.57
C ASP A 244 -9.82 24.36 14.58
N GLU A 245 -10.33 23.25 15.14
CA GLU A 245 -10.89 22.14 14.39
C GLU A 245 -12.34 22.47 13.99
N LYS A 246 -12.65 22.38 12.70
CA LYS A 246 -14.01 22.44 12.15
C LYS A 246 -14.55 21.04 11.90
N ARG A 247 -15.87 20.91 11.98
CA ARG A 247 -16.59 19.66 11.74
C ARG A 247 -17.54 19.85 10.57
N PHE A 248 -17.51 18.93 9.64
CA PHE A 248 -18.37 18.90 8.45
C PHE A 248 -19.11 17.58 8.39
N SER A 249 -20.37 17.58 7.94
CA SER A 249 -21.13 16.35 7.68
C SER A 249 -20.88 15.83 6.27
N GLU A 250 -20.65 16.73 5.32
CA GLU A 250 -20.38 16.40 3.93
C GLU A 250 -18.88 16.30 3.67
N TYR A 251 -18.49 15.27 2.91
CA TYR A 251 -17.09 15.01 2.60
C TYR A 251 -16.50 16.10 1.70
N GLU A 252 -17.25 16.52 0.69
CA GLU A 252 -16.81 17.53 -0.28
C GLU A 252 -16.55 18.88 0.39
N GLU A 253 -17.43 19.30 1.30
CA GLU A 253 -17.26 20.54 2.06
C GLU A 253 -16.01 20.49 2.95
N ALA A 254 -15.75 19.33 3.58
CA ALA A 254 -14.53 19.11 4.35
C ALA A 254 -13.28 19.16 3.47
N LEU A 255 -13.35 18.58 2.26
CA LEU A 255 -12.25 18.56 1.30
C LEU A 255 -11.95 19.97 0.76
N ASP A 256 -12.97 20.77 0.47
CA ASP A 256 -12.83 22.16 0.05
C ASP A 256 -12.19 23.01 1.15
N TYR A 257 -12.63 22.84 2.40
CA TYR A 257 -11.98 23.50 3.53
C TYR A 257 -10.50 23.13 3.66
N LEU A 258 -10.15 21.86 3.45
CA LEU A 258 -8.75 21.41 3.47
C LEU A 258 -7.91 22.02 2.34
N ARG A 259 -8.49 22.32 1.17
CA ARG A 259 -7.81 22.98 0.05
C ARG A 259 -7.48 24.43 0.34
N GLU A 260 -8.32 25.11 1.11
CA GLU A 260 -8.08 26.51 1.52
C GLU A 260 -6.98 26.64 2.58
N MET A 261 -6.68 25.58 3.32
CA MET A 261 -5.64 25.59 4.34
C MET A 261 -4.23 25.62 3.72
N GLN A 262 -3.31 26.40 4.32
CA GLN A 262 -1.90 26.40 3.92
C GLN A 262 -1.23 25.02 4.04
N VAL A 263 -1.63 24.25 5.06
CA VAL A 263 -1.31 22.82 5.21
C VAL A 263 -2.58 22.13 5.64
N ALA A 264 -3.14 21.29 4.76
CA ALA A 264 -4.31 20.48 5.05
C ALA A 264 -4.04 19.59 6.28
N LYS A 265 -4.91 19.67 7.29
CA LYS A 265 -4.83 18.89 8.52
C LYS A 265 -6.17 18.29 8.85
N TRP A 266 -6.21 17.00 9.14
CA TRP A 266 -7.45 16.28 9.46
C TRP A 266 -7.23 15.26 10.55
N ARG A 267 -8.32 14.83 11.19
CA ARG A 267 -8.27 13.70 12.10
C ARG A 267 -8.49 12.38 11.38
N ARG A 268 -7.72 11.37 11.78
CA ARG A 268 -7.89 9.98 11.34
C ARG A 268 -7.64 8.99 12.47
N PRO A 269 -8.19 7.77 12.41
CA PRO A 269 -7.84 6.70 13.35
C PRO A 269 -6.39 6.25 13.14
N ASN A 270 -5.72 5.87 14.21
CA ASN A 270 -4.41 5.20 14.18
C ASN A 270 -4.57 3.68 14.31
N GLN A 271 -3.48 2.92 14.15
CA GLN A 271 -3.47 1.45 14.31
C GLN A 271 -3.94 0.97 15.70
N SER A 272 -3.97 1.86 16.69
CA SER A 272 -4.48 1.58 18.04
C SER A 272 -5.93 2.05 18.25
N GLY A 273 -6.63 2.49 17.20
CA GLY A 273 -8.01 2.99 17.25
C GLY A 273 -8.18 4.41 17.80
N ASN A 274 -7.09 5.10 18.17
CA ASN A 274 -7.13 6.47 18.66
C ASN A 274 -7.12 7.47 17.50
N TRP A 275 -7.90 8.55 17.64
CA TRP A 275 -8.01 9.59 16.61
C TRP A 275 -6.96 10.68 16.80
N GLY A 276 -6.04 10.80 15.85
CA GLY A 276 -4.96 11.79 15.83
C GLY A 276 -5.08 12.77 14.67
N ILE A 277 -4.53 13.97 14.83
CA ILE A 277 -4.42 14.96 13.74
C ILE A 277 -3.18 14.64 12.92
N VAL A 278 -3.35 14.62 11.60
CA VAL A 278 -2.25 14.49 10.64
C VAL A 278 -2.16 15.70 9.74
N SER A 279 -1.03 15.86 9.08
CA SER A 279 -0.75 16.96 8.15
C SER A 279 -0.45 16.40 6.77
N ALA A 280 -0.99 17.04 5.75
CA ALA A 280 -0.69 16.70 4.37
C ALA A 280 0.78 16.95 4.06
N VAL A 281 1.40 15.98 3.41
CA VAL A 281 2.73 16.09 2.79
C VAL A 281 2.61 16.25 1.27
N GLY A 282 1.49 15.82 0.69
CA GLY A 282 1.19 16.00 -0.72
C GLY A 282 -0.30 15.82 -1.03
N TRP A 283 -0.64 15.97 -2.31
CA TRP A 283 -1.97 15.73 -2.84
C TRP A 283 -1.89 14.63 -3.89
N VAL A 284 -2.79 13.66 -3.81
CA VAL A 284 -2.87 12.55 -4.77
C VAL A 284 -4.20 12.59 -5.50
N VAL A 285 -4.19 12.14 -6.75
CA VAL A 285 -5.41 12.01 -7.55
C VAL A 285 -6.10 10.73 -7.12
N SER A 286 -7.31 10.83 -6.57
CA SER A 286 -8.18 9.68 -6.37
C SER A 286 -8.84 9.38 -7.72
N GLN A 287 -8.48 8.25 -8.34
CA GLN A 287 -9.20 7.77 -9.51
C GLN A 287 -10.30 6.82 -9.05
N GLU A 288 -11.56 7.25 -9.21
CA GLU A 288 -12.68 6.31 -9.31
C GLU A 288 -12.64 5.70 -10.72
N ASP A 289 -11.79 4.69 -10.92
CA ASP A 289 -11.72 4.00 -12.21
C ASP A 289 -12.51 2.67 -12.13
N ALA A 290 -13.71 2.75 -12.73
CA ALA A 290 -14.43 1.77 -13.55
C ALA A 290 -14.49 0.29 -13.12
#